data_AF-A0A369A554-F1
#
_entry.id   AF-A0A369A554-F1
#
_cell.length_a   1.000
_cell.length_b   1.000
_cell.length_c   1.000
_cell.angle_alpha   90.00
_cell.angle_beta   90.00
_cell.angle_gamma   90.00
#
_symmetry.space_group_name_H-M   'P 1'
#
loop_
_entity.id
_entity.type
_entity.pdbx_description
1 polymer ?
#
loop_
_entity_poly.entity_id
_entity_poly.type
_entity_poly.pdbx_seq_one_letter_code
_entity_poly.pdbx_strand_id
1 'polypeptide(L)'
;MKKNFLWILLIVYNLASYGVAAQVDSTVVRLYIPSQFFIVKVKDKIYENRKIIRIPQGLQRIQIYTPEFEFLDTLIYIENNPDGQIISPVFKISREFDNYINEMKTYRETNFIEVGVPLILTAFSAGYTVYYYGRANLSYDNAAYTYRKWLGANSIEKQAYLNEFQRHFEEYKYYRTMNYISLALASVSSVFTIRGIIRYYRRKTPVYRLPIIPFEEYDIRLEPLSYDLLYPGIKIIVPF
;
A
#
# COMPACT_ATOMS: atom_id res chain seq x y z
N MET A 1 68.41 35.21 -34.15
CA MET A 1 67.33 34.20 -34.06
C MET A 1 66.71 34.00 -32.67
N LYS A 2 67.18 34.61 -31.57
CA LYS A 2 66.63 34.37 -30.21
C LYS A 2 65.37 35.18 -29.83
N LYS A 3 65.08 36.31 -30.49
CA LYS A 3 63.93 37.18 -30.14
C LYS A 3 62.56 36.59 -30.50
N ASN A 4 62.46 35.82 -31.57
CA ASN A 4 61.15 35.29 -32.03
C ASN A 4 60.67 34.10 -31.19
N PHE A 5 61.59 33.37 -30.55
CA PHE A 5 61.25 32.22 -29.70
C PHE A 5 60.56 32.64 -28.39
N LEU A 6 60.96 33.79 -27.84
CA LEU A 6 60.36 34.33 -26.61
C LEU A 6 58.90 34.77 -26.82
N TRP A 7 58.61 35.34 -27.99
CA TRP A 7 57.25 35.75 -28.36
C TRP A 7 56.33 34.56 -28.58
N ILE A 8 56.82 33.50 -29.22
CA ILE A 8 56.06 32.25 -29.41
C ILE A 8 55.74 31.61 -28.05
N LEU A 9 56.71 31.59 -27.13
CA LEU A 9 56.51 31.09 -25.75
C LEU A 9 55.48 31.93 -24.97
N LEU A 10 55.50 33.26 -25.11
CA LEU A 10 54.52 34.15 -24.47
C LEU A 10 53.10 33.97 -25.02
N ILE A 11 52.96 33.72 -26.33
CA ILE A 11 51.67 33.45 -26.97
C ILE A 11 51.13 32.08 -26.55
N VAL A 12 51.99 31.05 -26.51
CA VAL A 12 51.62 29.70 -26.04
C VAL A 12 51.28 29.70 -24.54
N TYR A 13 51.99 30.47 -23.71
CA TYR A 13 51.69 30.59 -22.28
C TYR A 13 50.36 31.32 -22.04
N ASN A 14 50.06 32.38 -22.80
CA ASN A 14 48.75 33.03 -22.73
C ASN A 14 47.64 32.08 -23.19
N LEU A 15 47.81 31.37 -24.31
CA LEU A 15 46.84 30.38 -24.80
C LEU A 15 46.62 29.21 -23.82
N ALA A 16 47.65 28.77 -23.11
CA ALA A 16 47.53 27.76 -22.06
C ALA A 16 46.82 28.29 -20.81
N SER A 17 46.98 29.58 -20.48
CA SER A 17 46.30 30.22 -19.34
C SER A 17 44.82 30.54 -19.58
N TYR A 18 44.40 30.68 -20.84
CA TYR A 18 42.98 30.80 -21.22
C TYR A 18 42.24 29.45 -21.31
N GLY A 19 42.93 28.33 -21.06
CA GLY A 19 42.33 26.98 -21.03
C GLY A 19 41.56 26.63 -19.75
N VAL A 20 41.47 27.54 -18.78
CA VAL A 20 40.72 27.33 -17.52
C VAL A 20 39.37 28.05 -17.57
N ALA A 21 38.50 27.63 -18.49
CA ALA A 21 37.12 28.08 -18.51
C ALA A 21 36.21 26.97 -19.02
N ALA A 22 35.93 25.97 -18.18
CA ALA A 22 34.72 25.15 -18.23
C ALA A 22 34.59 24.25 -16.99
N GLN A 23 35.00 24.69 -15.79
CA GLN A 23 34.59 23.98 -14.58
C GLN A 23 33.15 24.41 -14.31
N VAL A 24 32.20 23.66 -14.87
CA VAL A 24 30.78 23.87 -14.61
C VAL A 24 30.55 23.54 -13.14
N ASP A 25 30.44 24.57 -12.32
CA ASP A 25 30.17 24.40 -10.90
C ASP A 25 28.87 23.60 -10.72
N SER A 26 28.96 22.50 -9.95
CA SER A 26 27.86 21.59 -9.71
C SER A 26 27.48 21.62 -8.24
N THR A 27 26.19 21.82 -7.95
CA THR A 27 25.66 21.80 -6.58
C THR A 27 25.05 20.43 -6.30
N VAL A 28 25.16 19.95 -5.05
CA VAL A 28 24.46 18.75 -4.59
C VAL A 28 22.99 19.09 -4.37
N VAL A 29 22.10 18.36 -5.03
CA VAL A 29 20.66 18.53 -4.95
C VAL A 29 20.02 17.29 -4.33
N ARG A 30 19.16 17.51 -3.33
CA ARG A 30 18.39 16.46 -2.64
C ARG A 30 16.93 16.55 -3.06
N LEU A 31 16.44 15.49 -3.70
CA LEU A 31 15.08 15.33 -4.19
C LEU A 31 14.23 14.54 -3.20
N TYR A 32 13.14 15.14 -2.74
CA TYR A 32 12.14 14.47 -1.90
C TYR A 32 11.02 13.93 -2.79
N ILE A 33 11.23 12.72 -3.33
CA ILE A 33 10.24 12.02 -4.14
C ILE A 33 9.58 10.94 -3.27
N PRO A 34 8.25 10.98 -3.08
CA PRO A 34 7.50 10.02 -2.25
C PRO A 34 7.23 8.70 -3.00
N SER A 35 8.24 8.16 -3.67
CA SER A 35 8.18 6.86 -4.37
C SER A 35 9.44 6.03 -4.10
N GLN A 36 9.30 4.71 -4.12
CA GLN A 36 10.43 3.78 -4.08
C GLN A 36 11.11 3.64 -5.44
N PHE A 37 10.34 3.74 -6.53
CA PHE A 37 10.85 3.67 -7.89
C PHE A 37 10.61 4.98 -8.61
N PHE A 38 11.68 5.63 -9.03
CA PHE A 38 11.61 6.88 -9.78
C PHE A 38 12.83 7.03 -10.67
N ILE A 39 12.64 7.75 -11.77
CA ILE A 39 13.71 8.08 -12.70
C ILE A 39 13.71 9.59 -12.87
N VAL A 40 14.89 10.19 -12.73
CA VAL A 40 15.09 11.63 -12.89
C VAL A 40 15.99 11.85 -14.09
N LYS A 41 15.53 12.61 -15.07
CA LYS A 41 16.33 13.08 -16.20
C LYS A 41 16.64 14.55 -16.02
N VAL A 42 17.92 14.90 -16.10
CA VAL A 42 18.40 16.29 -16.06
C VAL A 42 19.38 16.47 -17.20
N LYS A 43 19.01 17.31 -18.19
CA LYS A 43 19.70 17.38 -19.49
C LYS A 43 19.84 15.98 -20.10
N ASP A 44 21.08 15.55 -20.36
CA ASP A 44 21.38 14.26 -20.99
C ASP A 44 21.65 13.14 -19.97
N LYS A 45 21.54 13.43 -18.66
CA LYS A 45 21.81 12.46 -17.60
C LYS A 45 20.52 11.91 -17.02
N ILE A 46 20.48 10.59 -16.89
CA ILE A 46 19.39 9.84 -16.25
C ILE A 46 19.90 9.29 -14.91
N TYR A 47 19.10 9.47 -13.87
CA TYR A 47 19.36 9.01 -12.52
C TYR A 47 18.20 8.15 -12.06
N GLU A 48 18.46 6.86 -11.85
CA GLU A 48 17.46 5.92 -11.34
C GLU A 48 17.59 5.80 -9.82
N ASN A 49 16.47 5.97 -9.11
CA ASN A 49 16.37 5.75 -7.66
C ASN A 49 17.40 6.52 -6.80
N ARG A 50 17.92 7.65 -7.30
CA ARG A 50 18.89 8.49 -6.59
C ARG A 50 18.21 9.77 -6.11
N LYS A 51 18.07 9.89 -4.79
CA LYS A 51 17.53 11.11 -4.14
C LYS A 51 18.56 12.22 -4.02
N ILE A 52 19.85 11.92 -4.19
CA ILE A 52 20.93 12.89 -4.10
C ILE A 52 21.69 12.87 -5.42
N ILE A 53 21.67 13.99 -6.14
CA ILE A 53 22.28 14.14 -7.46
C ILE A 53 23.11 15.42 -7.52
N ARG A 54 24.21 15.42 -8.29
CA ARG A 54 24.98 16.65 -8.56
C ARG A 54 24.50 17.24 -9.87
N ILE A 55 23.99 18.47 -9.81
CA ILE A 55 23.41 19.16 -10.96
C ILE A 55 24.25 20.42 -11.24
N PRO A 56 24.54 20.73 -12.52
CA PRO A 56 25.10 22.02 -12.91
C PRO A 56 24.28 23.20 -12.38
N GLN A 57 24.97 24.21 -11.87
CA GLN A 57 24.33 25.46 -11.45
C GLN A 57 23.62 26.16 -12.63
N GLY A 58 22.70 27.07 -12.31
CA GLY A 58 21.87 27.81 -13.26
C GLY A 58 20.53 27.14 -13.56
N LEU A 59 19.87 27.56 -14.65
CA LEU A 59 18.57 27.03 -15.04
C LEU A 59 18.72 25.59 -15.59
N GLN A 60 17.93 24.65 -15.07
CA GLN A 60 17.98 23.24 -15.44
C GLN A 60 16.55 22.71 -15.65
N ARG A 61 16.34 21.98 -16.76
CA ARG A 61 15.11 21.19 -16.97
C ARG A 61 15.25 19.87 -16.23
N ILE A 62 14.31 19.59 -15.35
CA ILE A 62 14.24 18.37 -14.55
C ILE A 62 12.95 17.65 -14.92
N GLN A 63 13.10 16.42 -15.38
CA GLN A 63 12.00 15.52 -15.70
C GLN A 63 12.01 14.38 -14.68
N ILE A 64 10.90 14.16 -13.99
CA ILE A 64 10.75 13.10 -12.99
C ILE A 64 9.62 12.18 -13.45
N TYR A 65 9.98 10.91 -13.66
CA TYR A 65 9.04 9.84 -13.91
C TYR A 65 8.93 8.96 -12.68
N THR A 66 7.69 8.69 -12.31
CA THR A 66 7.30 7.73 -11.29
C THR A 66 6.06 7.02 -11.80
N PRO A 67 5.91 5.70 -11.61
CA PRO A 67 4.70 5.01 -12.05
C PRO A 67 3.43 5.53 -11.32
N GLU A 68 3.57 5.84 -10.04
CA GLU A 68 2.46 6.19 -9.15
C GLU A 68 1.89 7.60 -9.39
N PHE A 69 2.69 8.49 -9.98
CA PHE A 69 2.36 9.89 -10.15
C PHE A 69 2.43 10.33 -11.61
N GLU A 70 1.77 11.44 -11.93
CA GLU A 70 1.89 12.10 -13.22
C GLU A 70 3.35 12.48 -13.50
N PHE A 71 3.73 12.42 -14.77
CA PHE A 71 5.06 12.84 -15.21
C PHE A 71 5.28 14.31 -14.90
N LEU A 72 6.36 14.62 -14.20
CA LEU A 72 6.74 15.99 -13.89
C LEU A 72 7.81 16.46 -14.86
N ASP A 73 7.57 17.55 -15.56
CA ASP A 73 8.54 18.25 -16.39
C ASP A 73 8.58 19.73 -15.98
N THR A 74 9.70 20.18 -15.42
CA THR A 74 9.79 21.52 -14.86
C THR A 74 11.19 22.12 -15.01
N LEU A 75 11.26 23.45 -14.99
CA LEU A 75 12.50 24.22 -14.98
C LEU A 75 12.80 24.69 -13.56
N ILE A 76 13.98 24.38 -13.06
CA ILE A 76 14.42 24.74 -11.71
C ILE A 76 15.75 25.48 -11.80
N TYR A 77 15.87 26.56 -11.04
CA TYR A 77 17.12 27.31 -10.90
C TYR A 77 17.94 26.70 -9.76
N ILE A 78 19.16 26.26 -10.08
CA ILE A 78 20.10 25.65 -9.14
C ILE A 78 21.13 26.68 -8.71
N GLU A 79 21.11 27.03 -7.43
CA GLU A 79 22.02 28.01 -6.84
C GLU A 79 23.29 27.36 -6.29
N ASN A 80 24.34 28.16 -6.14
CA ASN A 80 25.53 27.73 -5.43
C ASN A 80 25.24 27.76 -3.92
N ASN A 81 25.07 26.57 -3.32
CA ASN A 81 24.82 26.43 -1.90
C ASN A 81 25.80 25.39 -1.31
N PRO A 82 26.62 25.75 -0.31
CA PRO A 82 27.60 24.85 0.30
C PRO A 82 26.95 23.63 0.97
N ASP A 83 25.72 23.76 1.48
CA ASP A 83 24.98 22.67 2.14
C ASP A 83 24.15 21.82 1.16
N GLY A 84 24.11 22.22 -0.10
CA GLY A 84 23.26 21.66 -1.15
C GLY A 84 21.84 22.23 -1.15
N GLN A 85 21.11 21.98 -2.24
CA GLN A 85 19.74 22.48 -2.42
C GLN A 85 18.72 21.36 -2.24
N ILE A 86 17.63 21.65 -1.55
CA ILE A 86 16.51 20.73 -1.36
C ILE A 86 15.40 21.08 -2.34
N ILE A 87 14.88 20.08 -3.06
CA ILE A 87 13.74 20.23 -3.97
C ILE A 87 12.70 19.18 -3.57
N SER A 88 11.47 19.64 -3.33
CA SER A 88 10.31 18.79 -3.03
C SER A 88 9.21 19.08 -4.04
N PRO A 89 9.16 18.36 -5.16
CA PRO A 89 8.10 18.54 -6.14
C PRO A 89 6.75 18.10 -5.58
N VAL A 90 5.69 18.78 -6.01
CA VAL A 90 4.31 18.36 -5.72
C VAL A 90 3.86 17.43 -6.82
N PHE A 91 3.50 16.20 -6.45
CA PHE A 91 3.07 15.17 -7.39
C PHE A 91 1.56 15.00 -7.36
N LYS A 92 0.94 14.90 -8.54
CA LYS A 92 -0.44 14.42 -8.68
C LYS A 92 -0.42 12.92 -8.96
N ILE A 93 -1.35 12.17 -8.36
CA ILE A 93 -1.46 10.73 -8.59
C ILE A 93 -1.88 10.49 -10.06
N SER A 94 -1.24 9.53 -10.74
CA SER A 94 -1.62 9.19 -12.10
C SER A 94 -3.00 8.51 -12.11
N ARG A 95 -3.83 8.84 -13.10
CA ARG A 95 -5.18 8.27 -13.21
C ARG A 95 -5.14 6.75 -13.32
N GLU A 96 -4.14 6.21 -14.01
CA GLU A 96 -3.92 4.78 -14.18
C GLU A 96 -3.60 4.10 -12.84
N PHE A 97 -2.79 4.73 -11.99
CA PHE A 97 -2.46 4.20 -10.67
C PHE A 97 -3.66 4.30 -9.72
N ASP A 98 -4.40 5.42 -9.73
CA ASP A 98 -5.63 5.56 -8.95
C ASP A 98 -6.68 4.50 -9.32
N ASN A 99 -6.90 4.29 -10.63
CA ASN A 99 -7.78 3.22 -11.12
C ASN A 99 -7.32 1.84 -10.62
N TYR A 100 -6.02 1.55 -10.67
CA TYR A 100 -5.49 0.30 -10.15
C TYR A 100 -5.69 0.15 -8.63
N ILE A 101 -5.49 1.20 -7.84
CA ILE A 101 -5.76 1.17 -6.39
C ILE A 101 -7.24 0.84 -6.14
N ASN A 102 -8.14 1.49 -6.87
CA ASN A 102 -9.59 1.28 -6.75
C ASN A 102 -10.02 -0.14 -7.15
N GLU A 103 -9.46 -0.66 -8.25
CA GLU A 103 -9.66 -2.06 -8.68
C GLU A 103 -9.12 -3.04 -7.63
N MET A 104 -7.93 -2.78 -7.09
CA MET A 104 -7.32 -3.62 -6.06
C MET A 104 -8.13 -3.62 -4.76
N LYS A 105 -8.66 -2.46 -4.35
CA LYS A 105 -9.56 -2.33 -3.21
C LYS A 105 -10.82 -3.16 -3.42
N THR A 106 -11.47 -3.00 -4.57
CA THR A 106 -12.68 -3.75 -4.94
C THR A 106 -12.42 -5.26 -4.97
N TYR A 107 -11.28 -5.68 -5.53
CA TYR A 107 -10.85 -7.07 -5.56
C TYR A 107 -10.69 -7.64 -4.14
N ARG A 108 -10.02 -6.91 -3.24
CA ARG A 108 -9.83 -7.33 -1.83
C ARG A 108 -11.14 -7.42 -1.07
N GLU A 109 -12.00 -6.41 -1.17
CA GLU A 109 -13.31 -6.38 -0.51
C GLU A 109 -14.18 -7.55 -0.97
N THR A 110 -14.24 -7.76 -2.28
CA THR A 110 -15.04 -8.86 -2.83
C THR A 110 -14.50 -10.22 -2.41
N ASN A 111 -13.19 -10.41 -2.37
CA ASN A 111 -12.59 -11.66 -1.89
C ASN A 111 -12.83 -11.87 -0.39
N PHE A 112 -12.80 -10.80 0.42
CA PHE A 112 -13.11 -10.90 1.84
C PHE A 112 -14.58 -11.30 2.06
N ILE A 113 -15.52 -10.72 1.31
CA ILE A 113 -16.94 -11.06 1.40
C ILE A 113 -17.21 -12.49 0.90
N GLU A 114 -16.61 -12.90 -0.21
CA GLU A 114 -16.88 -14.21 -0.81
C GLU A 114 -16.15 -15.37 -0.12
N VAL A 115 -15.00 -15.13 0.52
CA VAL A 115 -14.16 -16.18 1.12
C VAL A 115 -13.99 -15.97 2.62
N GLY A 116 -13.59 -14.76 3.03
CA GLY A 116 -13.31 -14.44 4.43
C GLY A 116 -14.53 -14.61 5.32
N VAL A 117 -15.65 -13.98 4.96
CA VAL A 117 -16.90 -14.03 5.75
C VAL A 117 -17.42 -15.47 5.88
N PRO A 118 -17.59 -16.26 4.80
CA PRO A 118 -18.02 -17.66 4.92
C PRO A 118 -17.07 -18.52 5.75
N LEU A 119 -15.74 -18.34 5.59
CA LEU A 119 -14.76 -19.11 6.35
C LEU A 119 -14.87 -18.83 7.86
N ILE A 120 -14.97 -17.55 8.23
CA ILE A 120 -15.18 -17.12 9.62
C ILE A 120 -16.47 -17.72 10.16
N LEU A 121 -17.59 -17.56 9.44
CA LEU A 121 -18.89 -18.12 9.85
C LEU A 121 -18.84 -19.63 10.01
N THR A 122 -18.12 -20.34 9.13
CA THR A 122 -17.94 -21.79 9.22
C THR A 122 -17.19 -22.18 10.49
N ALA A 123 -16.08 -21.50 10.78
CA ALA A 123 -15.27 -21.77 11.96
C ALA A 123 -16.04 -21.50 13.27
N PHE A 124 -16.74 -20.36 13.35
CA PHE A 124 -17.57 -20.03 14.49
C PHE A 124 -18.72 -21.02 14.66
N SER A 125 -19.43 -21.35 13.59
CA SER A 125 -20.56 -22.30 13.64
C SER A 125 -20.12 -23.70 14.05
N ALA A 126 -18.95 -24.16 13.58
CA ALA A 126 -18.37 -25.42 14.02
C ALA A 126 -17.99 -25.40 15.51
N GLY A 127 -17.38 -24.31 15.99
CA GLY A 127 -17.07 -24.11 17.40
C GLY A 127 -18.32 -24.15 18.30
N TYR A 128 -19.36 -23.40 17.92
CA TYR A 128 -20.64 -23.41 18.64
C TYR A 128 -21.35 -24.75 18.58
N THR A 129 -21.23 -25.48 17.46
CA THR A 129 -21.77 -26.84 17.32
C THR A 129 -21.17 -27.75 18.40
N VAL A 130 -19.85 -27.77 18.55
CA VAL A 130 -19.17 -28.59 19.56
C VAL A 130 -19.54 -28.15 20.97
N TYR A 131 -19.58 -26.84 21.23
CA TYR A 131 -19.99 -26.29 22.52
C TYR A 131 -21.41 -26.72 22.91
N TYR A 132 -22.39 -26.50 22.04
CA TYR A 132 -23.78 -26.85 22.32
C TYR A 132 -24.00 -28.36 22.40
N TYR A 133 -23.25 -29.15 21.63
CA TYR A 133 -23.27 -30.61 21.76
C TYR A 133 -22.82 -31.05 23.16
N GLY A 134 -21.69 -30.53 23.64
CA GLY A 134 -21.17 -30.83 24.98
C GLY A 134 -22.13 -30.41 26.09
N ARG A 135 -22.70 -29.19 26.00
CA ARG A 135 -23.69 -28.69 26.96
C ARG A 135 -24.99 -29.50 26.95
N ALA A 136 -25.47 -29.91 25.76
CA ALA A 136 -26.64 -30.76 25.66
C ALA A 136 -26.41 -32.11 26.35
N ASN A 137 -25.28 -32.78 26.10
CA ASN A 137 -24.97 -34.06 26.73
C ASN A 137 -24.86 -33.92 28.25
N LEU A 138 -24.20 -32.87 28.75
CA LEU A 138 -24.11 -32.62 30.19
C LEU A 138 -25.50 -32.40 30.83
N SER A 139 -26.36 -31.60 30.21
CA SER A 139 -27.72 -31.37 30.70
C SER A 139 -28.57 -32.65 30.64
N TYR A 140 -28.37 -33.49 29.62
CA TYR A 140 -29.01 -34.81 29.53
C TYR A 140 -28.58 -35.72 30.68
N ASP A 141 -27.27 -35.83 30.94
CA ASP A 141 -26.74 -36.66 32.02
C ASP A 141 -27.22 -36.17 33.39
N ASN A 142 -27.25 -34.85 33.61
CA ASN A 142 -27.79 -34.24 34.82
C ASN A 142 -29.28 -34.51 34.98
N ALA A 143 -30.08 -34.40 33.91
CA ALA A 143 -31.50 -34.73 33.94
C ALA A 143 -31.71 -36.23 34.25
N ALA A 144 -30.94 -37.13 33.64
CA ALA A 144 -31.03 -38.56 33.91
C ALA A 144 -30.67 -38.88 35.37
N TYR A 145 -29.65 -38.19 35.92
CA TYR A 145 -29.25 -38.34 37.32
C TYR A 145 -30.33 -37.86 38.30
N THR A 146 -30.87 -36.66 38.10
CA THR A 146 -31.94 -36.11 38.98
C THR A 146 -33.22 -36.90 38.85
N TYR A 147 -33.55 -37.44 37.67
CA TYR A 147 -34.66 -38.36 37.49
C TYR A 147 -34.49 -39.66 38.29
N ARG A 148 -33.29 -40.24 38.29
CA ARG A 148 -33.00 -41.44 39.13
C ARG A 148 -33.14 -41.12 40.62
N LYS A 149 -32.69 -39.95 41.06
CA LYS A 149 -32.89 -39.50 42.46
C LYS A 149 -34.37 -39.31 42.79
N TRP A 150 -35.14 -38.71 41.90
CA TRP A 150 -36.57 -38.53 42.06
C TRP A 150 -37.32 -39.85 42.27
N LEU A 151 -36.93 -40.92 41.57
CA LEU A 151 -37.50 -42.27 41.74
C LEU A 151 -37.23 -42.86 43.13
N GLY A 152 -36.09 -42.55 43.74
CA GLY A 152 -35.67 -43.05 45.05
C GLY A 152 -35.96 -42.11 46.23
N ALA A 153 -36.55 -40.93 45.98
CA ALA A 153 -36.73 -39.89 46.99
C ALA A 153 -37.97 -40.10 47.88
N ASN A 154 -37.89 -39.65 49.13
CA ASN A 154 -39.02 -39.54 50.05
C ASN A 154 -39.99 -38.41 49.63
N SER A 155 -41.17 -38.32 50.25
CA SER A 155 -42.21 -37.34 49.89
C SER A 155 -41.78 -35.88 50.02
N ILE A 156 -40.81 -35.58 50.88
CA ILE A 156 -40.32 -34.22 51.15
C ILE A 156 -39.36 -33.76 50.04
N GLU A 157 -38.45 -34.61 49.60
CA GLU A 157 -37.42 -34.29 48.61
C GLU A 157 -37.91 -34.44 47.15
N LYS A 158 -38.97 -35.22 46.95
CA LYS A 158 -39.47 -35.59 45.62
C LYS A 158 -39.81 -34.38 44.74
N GLN A 159 -40.39 -33.32 45.30
CA GLN A 159 -40.72 -32.14 44.50
C GLN A 159 -39.46 -31.37 44.05
N ALA A 160 -38.43 -31.31 44.88
CA ALA A 160 -37.18 -30.63 44.55
C ALA A 160 -36.48 -31.32 43.37
N TYR A 161 -36.35 -32.65 43.40
CA TYR A 161 -35.74 -33.40 42.31
C TYR A 161 -36.57 -33.35 41.01
N LEU A 162 -37.89 -33.27 41.10
CA LEU A 162 -38.75 -33.08 39.92
C LEU A 162 -38.48 -31.73 39.25
N ASN A 163 -38.36 -30.66 40.04
CA ASN A 163 -38.06 -29.32 39.53
C ASN A 163 -36.66 -29.28 38.90
N GLU A 164 -35.66 -29.90 39.53
CA GLU A 164 -34.30 -30.00 38.97
C GLU A 164 -34.25 -30.81 37.66
N PHE A 165 -34.98 -31.92 37.61
CA PHE A 165 -35.15 -32.70 36.38
C PHE A 165 -35.72 -31.85 35.26
N GLN A 166 -36.85 -31.16 35.51
CA GLN A 166 -37.50 -30.31 34.52
C GLN A 166 -36.55 -29.20 34.02
N ARG A 167 -35.81 -28.56 34.94
CA ARG A 167 -34.81 -27.54 34.57
C ARG A 167 -33.75 -28.11 33.64
N HIS A 168 -33.11 -29.22 34.00
CA HIS A 168 -32.05 -29.81 33.18
C HIS A 168 -32.59 -30.38 31.85
N PHE A 169 -33.83 -30.86 31.84
CA PHE A 169 -34.48 -31.33 30.62
C PHE A 169 -34.78 -30.19 29.64
N GLU A 170 -35.23 -29.02 30.14
CA GLU A 170 -35.41 -27.83 29.30
C GLU A 170 -34.08 -27.25 28.80
N GLU A 171 -33.04 -27.24 29.64
CA GLU A 171 -31.67 -26.91 29.20
C GLU A 171 -31.18 -27.85 28.10
N TYR A 172 -31.40 -29.15 28.24
CA TYR A 172 -31.08 -30.14 27.21
C TYR A 172 -31.79 -29.83 25.89
N LYS A 173 -33.10 -29.60 25.92
CA LYS A 173 -33.88 -29.25 24.71
C LYS A 173 -33.34 -28.00 24.04
N TYR A 174 -33.06 -26.96 24.83
CA TYR A 174 -32.50 -25.71 24.32
C TYR A 174 -31.14 -25.93 23.65
N TYR A 175 -30.18 -26.55 24.36
CA TYR A 175 -28.84 -26.77 23.82
C TYR A 175 -28.84 -27.73 22.63
N ARG A 176 -29.71 -28.74 22.63
CA ARG A 176 -29.86 -29.65 21.49
C ARG A 176 -30.43 -28.96 20.26
N THR A 177 -31.40 -28.07 20.45
CA THR A 177 -31.95 -27.24 19.37
C THR A 177 -30.89 -26.30 18.80
N MET A 178 -30.13 -25.62 19.67
CA MET A 178 -29.03 -24.74 19.24
C MET A 178 -27.90 -25.48 18.55
N ASN A 179 -27.61 -26.72 18.96
CA ASN A 179 -26.67 -27.59 18.26
C ASN A 179 -27.12 -27.87 16.81
N TYR A 180 -28.38 -28.21 16.58
CA TYR A 180 -28.89 -28.43 15.22
C TYR A 180 -28.88 -27.15 14.37
N ILE A 181 -29.23 -26.01 14.96
CA ILE A 181 -29.15 -24.71 14.26
C ILE A 181 -27.71 -24.40 13.87
N SER A 182 -26.76 -24.63 14.78
CA SER A 182 -25.33 -24.39 14.54
C SER A 182 -24.76 -25.35 13.49
N LEU A 183 -25.20 -26.61 13.46
CA LEU A 183 -24.86 -27.58 12.41
C LEU A 183 -25.37 -27.15 11.03
N ALA A 184 -26.62 -26.67 10.96
CA ALA A 184 -27.20 -26.15 9.73
C ALA A 184 -26.40 -24.94 9.21
N LEU A 185 -26.09 -24.00 10.09
CA LEU A 185 -25.26 -22.83 9.76
C LEU A 185 -23.86 -23.22 9.31
N ALA A 186 -23.20 -24.16 10.00
CA ALA A 186 -21.89 -24.68 9.62
C ALA A 186 -21.91 -25.34 8.24
N SER A 187 -22.96 -26.11 7.94
CA SER A 187 -23.12 -26.78 6.65
C SER A 187 -23.31 -25.77 5.51
N VAL A 188 -24.21 -24.79 5.69
CA VAL A 188 -24.47 -23.75 4.69
C VAL A 188 -23.24 -22.89 4.46
N SER A 189 -22.59 -22.42 5.53
CA SER A 189 -21.38 -21.59 5.44
C SER A 189 -20.20 -22.35 4.82
N SER A 190 -20.07 -23.66 5.05
CA SER A 190 -19.07 -24.51 4.38
C SER A 190 -19.26 -24.53 2.86
N VAL A 191 -20.51 -24.66 2.38
CA VAL A 191 -20.80 -24.61 0.93
C VAL A 191 -20.40 -23.27 0.33
N PHE A 192 -20.70 -22.16 1.00
CA PHE A 192 -20.29 -20.83 0.55
C PHE A 192 -18.77 -20.66 0.56
N THR A 193 -18.08 -21.20 1.58
CA THR A 193 -16.61 -21.19 1.67
C THR A 193 -15.98 -21.93 0.49
N ILE A 194 -16.45 -23.16 0.19
CA ILE A 194 -15.95 -23.94 -0.95
C ILE A 194 -16.17 -23.18 -2.26
N ARG A 195 -17.38 -22.64 -2.48
CA ARG A 195 -17.69 -21.84 -3.67
C ARG A 195 -16.81 -20.60 -3.77
N GLY A 196 -16.59 -19.91 -2.66
CA GLY A 196 -15.71 -18.74 -2.55
C GLY A 196 -14.28 -19.08 -2.94
N ILE A 197 -13.73 -20.18 -2.40
CA ILE A 197 -12.38 -20.64 -2.71
C ILE A 197 -12.23 -20.97 -4.20
N ILE A 198 -13.20 -21.68 -4.81
CA ILE A 198 -13.18 -21.98 -6.25
C ILE A 198 -13.19 -20.69 -7.08
N ARG A 199 -13.98 -19.68 -6.69
CA ARG A 199 -14.00 -18.38 -7.36
C ARG A 199 -12.69 -17.63 -7.19
N TYR A 200 -12.11 -17.64 -5.99
CA TYR A 200 -10.84 -16.99 -5.70
C TYR A 200 -9.73 -17.50 -6.64
N TYR A 201 -9.61 -18.81 -6.83
CA TYR A 201 -8.63 -19.40 -7.75
C TYR A 201 -8.88 -19.08 -9.23
N ARG A 202 -10.11 -18.75 -9.62
CA ARG A 202 -10.46 -18.39 -11.01
C ARG A 202 -10.36 -16.89 -11.28
N ARG A 203 -10.33 -16.04 -10.25
CA ARG A 203 -10.28 -14.58 -10.38
C ARG A 203 -8.85 -14.14 -10.70
N LYS A 204 -8.72 -13.29 -11.71
CA LYS A 204 -7.44 -12.65 -12.03
C LYS A 204 -7.19 -11.52 -11.04
N THR A 205 -6.02 -11.51 -10.43
CA THR A 205 -5.55 -10.38 -9.63
C THR A 205 -5.34 -9.17 -10.55
N PRO A 206 -5.83 -7.97 -10.19
CA PRO A 206 -5.49 -6.76 -10.93
C PRO A 206 -3.97 -6.59 -10.95
N VAL A 207 -3.42 -6.35 -12.13
CA VAL A 207 -1.98 -6.13 -12.31
C VAL A 207 -1.78 -4.70 -12.78
N TYR A 208 -0.98 -3.95 -12.04
CA TYR A 208 -0.58 -2.61 -12.47
C TYR A 208 0.37 -2.72 -13.65
N ARG A 209 -0.01 -2.11 -14.78
CA ARG A 209 0.86 -2.01 -15.95
C ARG A 209 1.66 -0.72 -15.83
N LEU A 210 2.99 -0.85 -15.76
CA LEU A 210 3.86 0.31 -15.75
C LEU A 210 3.68 1.09 -17.06
N PRO A 211 3.37 2.39 -17.00
CA PRO A 211 3.29 3.22 -18.19
C PRO A 211 4.69 3.32 -18.83
N ILE A 212 4.73 3.48 -20.15
CA ILE A 212 6.00 3.66 -20.87
C ILE A 212 6.70 4.90 -20.31
N ILE A 213 8.00 4.79 -20.06
CA ILE A 213 8.81 5.91 -19.57
C ILE A 213 8.82 6.99 -20.66
N PRO A 214 8.29 8.20 -20.41
CA PRO A 214 8.04 9.19 -21.45
C PRO A 214 9.29 10.03 -21.78
N PHE A 215 10.50 9.52 -21.51
CA PHE A 215 11.75 10.22 -21.86
C PHE A 215 12.06 10.07 -23.36
N GLU A 216 11.12 10.39 -24.23
CA GLU A 216 11.41 10.63 -25.65
C GLU A 216 12.01 12.04 -25.82
N GLU A 217 12.78 12.25 -26.88
CA GLU A 217 13.38 13.54 -27.28
C GLU A 217 12.28 14.55 -27.63
N TYR A 218 11.56 15.05 -26.63
CA TYR A 218 10.59 16.11 -26.83
C TYR A 218 11.27 17.49 -26.77
N ASP A 219 11.44 17.99 -27.99
CA ASP A 219 11.67 19.39 -28.35
C ASP A 219 10.73 20.31 -27.57
N ILE A 220 11.23 21.49 -27.23
CA ILE A 220 10.71 22.40 -26.21
C ILE A 220 9.26 22.79 -26.51
N ARG A 221 8.29 22.16 -25.82
CA ARG A 221 6.95 22.72 -25.64
C ARG A 221 6.85 23.27 -24.22
N LEU A 222 6.95 24.59 -24.13
CA LEU A 222 6.71 25.37 -22.92
C LEU A 222 5.20 25.42 -22.70
N GLU A 223 4.68 24.56 -21.82
CA GLU A 223 3.40 24.85 -21.15
C GLU A 223 3.72 25.40 -19.75
N PRO A 224 3.28 26.62 -19.42
CA PRO A 224 3.53 27.20 -18.10
C PRO A 224 2.62 26.50 -17.07
N LEU A 225 3.19 25.59 -16.30
CA LEU A 225 2.57 25.05 -15.09
C LEU A 225 3.10 25.82 -13.87
N SER A 226 2.26 26.70 -13.34
CA SER A 226 2.45 27.32 -12.03
C SER A 226 2.31 26.26 -10.93
N TYR A 227 3.40 25.91 -10.27
CA TYR A 227 3.37 25.14 -9.02
C TYR A 227 3.86 26.01 -7.88
N ASP A 228 3.02 26.19 -6.86
CA ASP A 228 3.39 26.85 -5.61
C ASP A 228 4.36 25.96 -4.83
N LEU A 229 5.66 26.28 -4.93
CA LEU A 229 6.69 25.67 -4.09
C LEU A 229 6.64 26.32 -2.70
N LEU A 230 6.01 25.63 -1.75
CA LEU A 230 5.80 26.02 -0.36
C LEU A 230 7.11 25.97 0.47
N TYR A 231 8.18 26.70 0.13
CA TYR A 231 9.27 26.97 1.08
C TYR A 231 9.94 28.33 0.83
N PRO A 232 10.25 29.11 1.88
CA PRO A 232 10.89 30.41 1.75
C PRO A 232 12.34 30.24 1.27
N GLY A 233 12.63 30.79 0.09
CA GLY A 233 13.97 30.79 -0.52
C GLY A 233 13.98 30.63 -2.03
N ILE A 234 12.88 30.22 -2.65
CA ILE A 234 12.79 30.04 -4.11
C ILE A 234 12.08 31.25 -4.71
N LYS A 235 12.83 32.14 -5.39
CA LYS A 235 12.25 33.15 -6.28
C LYS A 235 12.09 32.56 -7.67
N ILE A 236 10.85 32.38 -8.11
CA ILE A 236 10.55 32.12 -9.52
C ILE A 236 10.65 33.46 -10.25
N ILE A 237 11.61 33.58 -11.16
CA ILE A 237 11.57 34.63 -12.18
C ILE A 237 10.80 34.04 -13.36
N VAL A 238 9.62 34.58 -13.61
CA VAL A 238 8.88 34.37 -14.86
C VAL A 238 9.49 35.31 -15.90
N PRO A 239 10.21 34.84 -16.94
CA PRO A 239 10.56 35.70 -18.06
C PRO A 239 9.32 35.91 -18.92
N PHE A 240 9.12 37.17 -19.32
CA PHE A 240 8.04 37.66 -20.19
C PHE A 240 8.01 36.97 -21.56
#